data_AF-W2DZ59-F1
#
_entry.id   AF-W2DZ59-F1
#
_cell.length_a   1.000
_cell.length_b   1.000
_cell.length_c   1.000
_cell.angle_alpha   90.00
_cell.angle_beta   90.00
_cell.angle_gamma   90.00
#
_symmetry.space_group_name_H-M   'P 1'
#
loop_
_entity.id
_entity.type
_entity.pdbx_description
1 polymer ?
#
loop_
_entity_poly.entity_id
_entity_poly.type
_entity_poly.pdbx_seq_one_letter_code
_entity_poly.pdbx_strand_id
1 'polypeptide(L)' 'MDRLDWQASIKEVSMSIPLSPIVSEFETEEQAASYDRWFRAKVQASIDDPRPSIPHDEALAEVERMLEERRKARRAAR' A
#
# COMPACT_ATOMS: atom_id res chain seq x y z
N MET A 1 -9.50 -33.68 -17.55
CA MET A 1 -9.20 -32.24 -17.40
C MET A 1 -10.09 -31.47 -18.36
N ASP A 2 -11.02 -30.68 -17.85
CA ASP A 2 -11.84 -29.76 -18.65
C ASP A 2 -11.00 -28.54 -19.08
N ARG A 3 -11.43 -27.80 -20.10
CA ARG A 3 -10.80 -26.53 -20.52
C ARG A 3 -10.82 -25.48 -19.40
N LEU A 4 -11.88 -25.44 -18.60
CA LEU A 4 -12.02 -24.52 -17.46
C LEU A 4 -11.05 -24.87 -16.32
N ASP A 5 -10.87 -26.16 -16.07
CA ASP A 5 -9.95 -26.72 -15.08
C ASP A 5 -8.48 -26.42 -15.44
N TRP A 6 -8.14 -26.53 -16.73
CA TRP A 6 -6.81 -26.15 -17.23
C TRP A 6 -6.53 -24.64 -17.11
N GLN A 7 -7.50 -23.79 -17.42
CA GLN A 7 -7.33 -22.34 -17.24
C GLN A 7 -7.20 -21.95 -15.77
N ALA A 8 -7.95 -22.60 -14.88
CA ALA A 8 -7.85 -22.36 -13.43
C ALA A 8 -6.44 -22.70 -12.92
N SER A 9 -5.89 -23.84 -13.34
CA SER A 9 -4.54 -24.27 -12.96
C SER A 9 -3.45 -23.30 -13.47
N ILE A 10 -3.59 -22.76 -14.68
CA ILE A 10 -2.65 -21.73 -15.19
C ILE A 10 -2.72 -20.46 -14.36
N LYS A 11 -3.92 -20.04 -13.98
CA LYS A 11 -4.11 -18.81 -13.21
C LYS A 11 -3.51 -18.94 -11.81
N GLU A 12 -3.67 -20.10 -11.17
CA GLU A 12 -3.07 -20.41 -9.87
C GLU A 12 -1.53 -20.41 -9.94
N VAL A 13 -0.97 -20.98 -11.00
CA VAL A 13 0.49 -20.92 -11.25
C VAL A 13 0.93 -19.45 -11.48
N SER A 14 0.23 -18.68 -12.32
CA SER A 14 0.52 -17.26 -12.55
C SER A 14 0.58 -16.45 -11.25
N MET A 15 -0.38 -16.68 -10.35
CA MET A 15 -0.46 -15.96 -9.08
C MET A 15 0.69 -16.23 -8.11
N SER A 16 1.39 -17.35 -8.27
CA SER A 16 2.52 -17.77 -7.43
C SER A 16 3.88 -17.65 -8.13
N ILE A 17 3.91 -17.31 -9.43
CA ILE A 17 5.16 -17.11 -10.16
C ILE A 17 5.89 -15.89 -9.59
N PRO A 18 7.20 -16.02 -9.26
CA PRO A 18 8.00 -14.90 -8.83
C PRO A 18 8.13 -13.86 -9.95
N LEU A 19 7.69 -12.64 -9.68
CA LEU A 19 7.85 -11.51 -10.59
C LEU A 19 9.30 -11.02 -10.56
N SER A 20 9.78 -10.54 -11.71
CA SER A 20 11.12 -9.96 -11.79
C SER A 20 11.16 -8.64 -11.00
N PRO A 21 12.17 -8.41 -10.14
CA PRO A 21 12.33 -7.15 -9.40
C PRO A 21 12.50 -5.91 -10.29
N ILE A 22 12.86 -6.09 -11.56
CA ILE A 22 12.99 -5.00 -12.54
C ILE A 22 11.61 -4.56 -13.05
N VAL A 23 10.65 -5.48 -13.07
CA VAL A 23 9.30 -5.27 -13.64
C VAL A 23 8.28 -4.95 -12.54
N SER A 24 8.46 -5.52 -11.34
CA SER A 24 7.53 -5.37 -10.22
C SER A 24 8.30 -5.25 -8.89
N GLU A 25 7.78 -4.40 -8.00
CA GLU A 25 8.23 -4.30 -6.60
C GLU A 25 7.70 -5.43 -5.71
N PHE A 26 6.70 -6.19 -6.18
CA PHE A 26 6.13 -7.35 -5.49
C PHE A 26 6.75 -8.64 -5.98
N GLU A 27 6.91 -9.60 -5.08
CA GLU A 27 7.45 -10.93 -5.41
C GLU A 27 6.45 -11.77 -6.21
N THR A 28 5.13 -11.59 -6.02
CA THR A 28 4.12 -12.38 -6.73
C THR A 28 2.96 -11.51 -7.21
N GLU A 29 2.21 -12.01 -8.21
CA GLU A 29 1.00 -11.33 -8.67
C GLU A 29 -0.08 -11.28 -7.57
N GLU A 30 -0.13 -12.28 -6.68
CA GLU A 30 -1.03 -12.26 -5.53
C GLU A 30 -0.73 -11.09 -4.59
N GLN A 31 0.54 -10.88 -4.26
CA GLN A 31 0.95 -9.75 -3.41
C GLN A 31 0.60 -8.41 -4.07
N ALA A 32 0.89 -8.27 -5.37
CA ALA A 32 0.55 -7.06 -6.13
C ALA A 32 -0.97 -6.81 -6.15
N ALA A 33 -1.77 -7.85 -6.39
CA ALA A 33 -3.24 -7.75 -6.41
C ALA A 33 -3.81 -7.44 -5.02
N SER A 34 -3.20 -7.98 -3.96
CA SER A 34 -3.57 -7.67 -2.58
C SER A 34 -3.30 -6.20 -2.26
N TYR A 35 -2.12 -5.69 -2.65
CA TYR A 35 -1.75 -4.30 -2.48
C TYR A 35 -2.69 -3.37 -3.26
N ASP A 36 -3.00 -3.66 -4.54
CA ASP A 36 -3.90 -2.83 -5.34
C ASP A 36 -5.28 -2.71 -4.70
N ARG A 37 -5.86 -3.82 -4.21
CA ARG A 37 -7.15 -3.80 -3.50
C ARG A 37 -7.11 -2.91 -2.26
N TRP A 38 -6.08 -3.08 -1.43
CA TRP A 38 -5.90 -2.25 -0.23
C TRP A 38 -5.70 -0.78 -0.58
N PHE A 39 -4.85 -0.49 -1.58
CA PHE A 39 -4.52 0.86 -1.98
C PHE A 39 -5.76 1.60 -2.50
N ARG A 40 -6.55 0.97 -3.37
CA ARG A 40 -7.81 1.53 -3.86
C ARG A 40 -8.79 1.79 -2.74
N ALA A 41 -8.96 0.86 -1.81
CA ALA A 41 -9.84 1.05 -0.65
C ALA A 41 -9.37 2.22 0.23
N LYS A 42 -8.07 2.36 0.44
CA LYS A 42 -7.47 3.47 1.21
C LYS A 42 -7.63 4.82 0.52
N VAL A 43 -7.42 4.87 -0.79
CA VAL A 43 -7.63 6.09 -1.60
C VAL A 43 -9.10 6.49 -1.57
N GLN A 44 -10.02 5.53 -1.77
CA GLN A 44 -11.44 5.82 -1.74
C GLN A 44 -11.87 6.36 -0.38
N ALA A 45 -11.42 5.75 0.73
CA ALA A 45 -11.69 6.26 2.08
C ALA A 45 -11.15 7.69 2.31
N SER A 46 -10.09 8.08 1.60
CA SER A 46 -9.53 9.44 1.69
C SER A 46 -10.30 10.44 0.81
N ILE A 47 -10.87 9.99 -0.32
CA ILE A 47 -11.76 10.78 -1.18
C ILE A 47 -13.11 11.00 -0.50
N ASP A 48 -13.63 9.98 0.19
CA ASP A 48 -14.90 10.02 0.89
C ASP A 48 -14.83 10.81 2.21
N ASP A 49 -13.63 11.23 2.64
CA ASP A 49 -13.44 12.04 3.84
C ASP A 49 -14.02 13.45 3.62
N PRO A 50 -15.03 13.87 4.41
CA PRO A 50 -15.68 15.16 4.21
C PRO A 50 -14.84 16.35 4.70
N ARG A 51 -13.71 16.10 5.36
CA ARG A 51 -12.86 17.18 5.90
C ARG A 51 -12.23 17.96 4.74
N PRO A 52 -12.18 19.30 4.83
CA PRO A 52 -11.50 20.10 3.82
C PRO A 52 -10.00 19.77 3.80
N SER A 53 -9.39 19.86 2.62
CA SER A 53 -7.94 19.79 2.51
C SER A 53 -7.28 20.96 3.22
N ILE A 54 -6.13 20.72 3.83
CA ILE A 54 -5.31 21.75 4.47
C ILE A 54 -4.28 22.33 3.48
N PRO A 55 -3.86 23.59 3.64
CA PRO A 55 -2.76 24.17 2.87
C PRO A 55 -1.45 23.41 3.06
N HIS A 56 -0.55 23.51 2.06
CA HIS A 56 0.75 22.84 2.08
C HIS A 56 1.58 23.17 3.34
N ASP A 57 1.68 24.45 3.69
CA ASP A 57 2.46 24.92 4.84
C ASP A 57 1.93 24.37 6.16
N GLU A 58 0.60 24.28 6.29
CA GLU A 58 -0.05 23.69 7.46
C GLU A 58 0.22 22.17 7.55
N ALA A 59 0.19 21.46 6.43
CA ALA A 59 0.52 20.04 6.38
C ALA A 59 1.98 19.78 6.82
N LEU A 60 2.92 20.61 6.37
CA LEU A 60 4.33 20.48 6.76
C LEU A 60 4.53 20.83 8.25
N ALA A 61 3.85 21.86 8.76
CA ALA A 61 3.93 22.23 10.17
C ALA A 61 3.45 21.08 11.08
N GLU A 62 2.36 20.42 10.69
CA GLU A 62 1.84 19.27 11.43
C GLU A 62 2.80 18.06 11.41
N VAL A 63 3.41 17.77 10.26
CA VAL A 63 4.43 16.71 10.16
C VAL A 63 5.64 17.01 11.03
N GLU A 64 6.17 18.24 11.01
CA GLU A 64 7.33 18.60 11.83
C GLU A 64 7.00 18.47 13.33
N ARG A 65 5.82 18.92 13.76
CA ARG A 65 5.34 18.75 15.14
C ARG A 65 5.35 17.29 15.56
N MET A 66 4.78 16.39 14.76
CA MET A 66 4.77 14.95 15.04
C MET A 66 6.19 14.37 15.12
N LEU A 67 7.10 14.80 14.24
CA LEU A 67 8.49 14.34 14.26
C LEU A 67 9.22 14.81 15.51
N GLU A 68 9.03 16.06 15.92
CA GLU A 68 9.61 16.59 17.16
C GLU A 68 9.12 15.83 18.39
N GLU A 69 7.83 15.55 18.49
CA GLU A 69 7.24 14.77 19.59
C GLU A 69 7.91 13.39 19.68
N ARG A 70 8.04 12.70 18.53
CA ARG A 70 8.73 11.40 18.46
C ARG A 70 10.21 11.49 18.83
N ARG A 71 10.91 12.56 18.42
CA ARG A 71 12.32 12.80 18.78
C ARG A 71 12.47 13.06 20.27
N LYS A 72 11.58 13.87 20.88
CA LYS A 72 11.56 14.14 22.33
C LYS A 72 11.32 12.85 23.11
N ALA A 73 10.32 12.05 22.71
CA ALA A 73 10.03 10.76 23.34
C ALA A 73 11.24 9.80 23.29
N ARG A 74 11.92 9.69 22.14
CA ARG A 74 13.14 8.87 22.00
C ARG A 74 14.29 9.35 22.88
N ARG A 75 14.44 10.68 23.06
CA ARG A 75 15.48 11.25 23.93
C ARG A 75 15.17 11.02 25.41
N ALA A 76 13.91 11.11 25.81
CA ALA A 76 13.49 10.83 27.19
C ALA A 76 13.58 9.35 27.57
N ALA A 77 13.54 8.45 26.58
CA ALA A 77 13.72 7.01 26.77
C ALA A 77 15.20 6.56 26.74
N ARG A 78 16.14 7.49 26.58
CA ARG A 78 17.59 7.24 26.67
C ARG A 78 18.10 7.69 28.03
#